data_AF-A0AAW1MXD1-F1
#
_entry.id   AF-A0AAW1MXD1-F1
#
_cell.length_a   1.000
_cell.length_b   1.000
_cell.length_c   1.000
_cell.angle_alpha   90.00
_cell.angle_beta   90.00
_cell.angle_gamma   90.00
#
_symmetry.space_group_name_H-M   'P 1'
#
loop_
_entity.id
_entity.type
_entity.pdbx_description
1 polymer ?
#
loop_
_entity_poly.entity_id
_entity_poly.type
_entity_poly.pdbx_seq_one_letter_code
_entity_poly.pdbx_strand_id
1 'polypeptide(L)'
;MVGIIIVMTLMEIMDVTSNTIGKVAMSNGMSCYIFTTYSHGFALFFLVPLAFLYHRNTPVPPIKFSMIFRLFLLGCSCGGCSILSQIGLRYSSPTLASAMYNLSPAITFLMGILFRMENLSLRAHSSLLKLIGTIVSISGAFIVTFYQGLPIILFSVSMPTTHELIALLRGSDEPNWVLGGLFLFGSSVFLSLFLIIKTWIVRDFHSEILITLISCFFETIVAGLVTLVAETDTSVWTPTVRIIWISLLFGALEVGIVNTVQTWACGKKGPLFVAMFKPLQMILAVIMGVSFLKDVLHIGSVIGGTIIGIGFYTVMKGKAEEEKVKRVDEPTLFYSSGEDASSHKVPLLRNRNINV
;
A
#
# COMPACT_ATOMS: atom_id res chain seq x y z
N MET A 1 8.96 10.19 -12.21
CA MET A 1 9.10 8.97 -11.36
C MET A 1 9.57 9.33 -9.95
N VAL A 2 10.58 10.19 -9.79
CA VAL A 2 11.10 10.58 -8.47
C VAL A 2 10.02 11.15 -7.54
N GLY A 3 9.18 12.10 -8.00
CA GLY A 3 8.16 12.72 -7.15
C GLY A 3 7.16 11.75 -6.51
N ILE A 4 6.64 10.77 -7.28
CA ILE A 4 5.72 9.76 -6.73
C ILE A 4 6.42 8.83 -5.73
N ILE A 5 7.71 8.52 -5.93
CA ILE A 5 8.48 7.71 -4.97
C ILE A 5 8.62 8.47 -3.64
N ILE A 6 8.96 9.76 -3.68
CA ILE A 6 9.07 10.59 -2.46
C ILE A 6 7.74 10.61 -1.71
N VAL A 7 6.63 10.88 -2.40
CA VAL A 7 5.30 10.89 -1.81
C VAL A 7 4.96 9.55 -1.16
N MET A 8 5.20 8.44 -1.87
CA MET A 8 4.96 7.10 -1.33
C MET A 8 5.84 6.77 -0.12
N THR A 9 7.13 7.13 -0.14
CA THR A 9 8.02 6.94 1.01
C THR A 9 7.54 7.73 2.22
N LEU A 10 7.06 8.98 2.04
CA LEU A 10 6.45 9.75 3.12
C LEU A 10 5.19 9.08 3.68
N MET A 11 4.39 8.43 2.84
CA MET A 11 3.22 7.68 3.30
C MET A 11 3.61 6.45 4.11
N GLU A 12 4.64 5.71 3.72
CA GLU A 12 5.12 4.57 4.52
C GLU A 12 5.69 5.03 5.87
N ILE A 13 6.35 6.20 5.95
CA ILE A 13 6.77 6.78 7.23
C ILE A 13 5.55 7.08 8.11
N MET A 14 4.49 7.65 7.54
CA MET A 14 3.26 7.95 8.26
C MET A 14 2.54 6.68 8.74
N ASP A 15 2.50 5.63 7.91
CA ASP A 15 1.95 4.30 8.26
C ASP A 15 2.75 3.67 9.43
N VAL A 16 4.10 3.63 9.34
CA VAL A 16 4.95 3.14 10.45
C VAL A 16 4.77 3.95 11.73
N THR A 17 4.64 5.28 11.61
CA THR A 17 4.39 6.17 12.75
C THR A 17 3.03 5.87 13.39
N SER A 18 1.98 5.69 12.57
CA SER A 18 0.62 5.37 13.02
C SER A 18 0.58 4.03 13.74
N ASN A 19 1.23 3.00 13.19
CA ASN A 19 1.36 1.70 13.83
C ASN A 19 2.07 1.80 15.20
N THR A 20 3.09 2.65 15.31
CA THR A 20 3.82 2.87 16.57
C THR A 20 2.95 3.58 17.61
N ILE A 21 2.22 4.62 17.21
CA ILE A 21 1.28 5.35 18.06
C ILE A 21 0.06 4.49 18.44
N GLY A 22 -0.39 3.61 17.54
CA GLY A 22 -1.44 2.62 17.79
C GLY A 22 -1.02 1.61 18.86
N LYS A 23 0.25 1.14 18.84
CA LYS A 23 0.79 0.32 19.93
C LYS A 23 0.75 1.02 21.28
N VAL A 24 0.98 2.34 21.33
CA VAL A 24 0.82 3.12 22.57
C VAL A 24 -0.62 3.08 23.06
N ALA A 25 -1.62 3.25 22.18
CA ALA A 25 -3.02 3.13 22.57
C ALA A 25 -3.35 1.72 23.11
N MET A 26 -2.85 0.68 22.45
CA MET A 26 -3.06 -0.71 22.88
C MET A 26 -2.41 -1.01 24.24
N SER A 27 -1.20 -0.47 24.48
CA SER A 27 -0.54 -0.60 25.78
C SER A 27 -1.31 0.09 26.93
N ASN A 28 -2.19 1.04 26.61
CA ASN A 28 -3.09 1.71 27.56
C ASN A 28 -4.47 1.04 27.65
N GLY A 29 -4.61 -0.21 27.18
CA GLY A 29 -5.82 -1.02 27.35
C GLY A 29 -6.81 -0.96 26.18
N MET A 30 -6.48 -0.28 25.08
CA MET A 30 -7.34 -0.25 23.90
C MET A 30 -7.22 -1.54 23.06
N SER A 31 -8.35 -2.16 22.69
CA SER A 31 -8.32 -3.27 21.74
C SER A 31 -7.93 -2.79 20.33
N CYS A 32 -7.15 -3.61 19.63
CA CYS A 32 -6.76 -3.35 18.25
C CYS A 32 -7.95 -3.26 17.30
N TYR A 33 -9.03 -4.03 17.53
CA TYR A 33 -10.25 -3.99 16.71
C TYR A 33 -10.96 -2.64 16.82
N ILE A 34 -11.01 -2.12 18.05
CA ILE A 34 -11.63 -0.83 18.36
C ILE A 34 -10.79 0.30 17.79
N PHE A 35 -9.46 0.21 17.89
CA PHE A 35 -8.56 1.18 17.27
C PHE A 35 -8.78 1.28 15.76
N THR A 36 -8.87 0.14 15.08
CA THR A 36 -9.17 0.08 13.64
C THR A 36 -10.53 0.70 13.34
N THR A 37 -11.59 0.28 14.05
CA THR A 37 -12.96 0.78 13.81
C THR A 37 -13.06 2.29 14.00
N TYR A 38 -12.50 2.84 15.08
CA TYR A 38 -12.48 4.28 15.30
C TYR A 38 -11.61 5.02 14.31
N SER A 39 -10.46 4.49 13.89
CA SER A 39 -9.60 5.15 12.91
C SER A 39 -10.31 5.31 11.57
N HIS A 40 -10.97 4.26 11.06
CA HIS A 40 -11.78 4.35 9.84
C HIS A 40 -13.03 5.22 10.03
N GLY A 41 -13.73 5.09 11.15
CA GLY A 41 -14.91 5.90 11.45
C GLY A 41 -14.60 7.39 11.56
N PHE A 42 -13.53 7.76 12.28
CA PHE A 42 -13.03 9.13 12.35
C PHE A 42 -12.49 9.61 11.02
N ALA A 43 -12.01 8.69 10.16
CA ALA A 43 -11.57 9.09 8.84
C ALA A 43 -12.68 9.64 7.96
N LEU A 44 -13.91 9.13 8.11
CA LEU A 44 -15.07 9.67 7.42
C LEU A 44 -15.34 11.14 7.78
N PHE A 45 -15.10 11.56 9.02
CA PHE A 45 -15.38 12.94 9.46
C PHE A 45 -14.52 13.98 8.74
N PHE A 46 -13.33 13.64 8.26
CA PHE A 46 -12.54 14.54 7.42
C PHE A 46 -12.67 14.24 5.93
N LEU A 47 -12.87 12.98 5.53
CA LEU A 47 -13.03 12.62 4.12
C LEU A 47 -14.31 13.19 3.52
N VAL A 48 -15.42 13.22 4.29
CA VAL A 48 -16.69 13.79 3.83
C VAL A 48 -16.57 15.27 3.47
N PRO A 49 -16.11 16.18 4.36
CA PRO A 49 -15.96 17.59 4.01
C PRO A 49 -14.90 17.79 2.92
N LEU A 50 -13.81 17.03 2.91
CA LEU A 50 -12.80 17.11 1.85
C LEU A 50 -13.38 16.72 0.48
N ALA A 51 -14.13 15.63 0.41
CA ALA A 51 -14.81 15.18 -0.80
C ALA A 51 -15.83 16.20 -1.29
N PHE A 52 -16.60 16.78 -0.37
CA PHE A 52 -17.56 17.83 -0.68
C PHE A 52 -16.87 19.08 -1.26
N LEU A 53 -15.80 19.56 -0.63
CA LEU A 53 -15.06 20.74 -1.10
C LEU A 53 -14.39 20.50 -2.45
N TYR A 54 -13.79 19.32 -2.66
CA TYR A 54 -13.11 18.97 -3.91
C TYR A 54 -14.08 18.84 -5.09
N HIS A 55 -15.26 18.26 -4.86
CA HIS A 55 -16.28 18.06 -5.90
C HIS A 55 -17.32 19.18 -5.98
N ARG A 56 -17.20 20.23 -5.16
CA ARG A 56 -18.11 21.38 -5.20
C ARG A 56 -18.19 22.02 -6.59
N ASN A 57 -17.06 22.09 -7.28
CA ASN A 57 -16.92 22.72 -8.60
C ASN A 57 -16.57 21.71 -9.70
N THR A 58 -16.52 20.42 -9.37
CA THR A 58 -16.07 19.38 -10.30
C THR A 58 -17.18 18.35 -10.44
N PRO A 59 -17.71 18.10 -11.66
CA PRO A 59 -18.77 17.13 -11.85
C PRO A 59 -18.29 15.72 -11.46
N VAL A 60 -19.04 15.07 -10.58
CA VAL A 60 -18.78 13.69 -10.15
C VAL A 60 -19.34 12.74 -11.22
N PRO A 61 -18.56 11.75 -11.69
CA PRO A 61 -19.12 10.73 -12.57
C PRO A 61 -20.23 9.95 -11.85
N PRO A 62 -21.32 9.57 -12.54
CA PRO A 62 -22.40 8.85 -11.90
C PRO A 62 -21.91 7.48 -11.38
N ILE A 63 -22.16 7.23 -10.08
CA ILE A 63 -21.76 5.98 -9.44
C ILE A 63 -22.81 4.91 -9.77
N LYS A 64 -22.45 3.99 -10.67
CA LYS A 64 -23.29 2.84 -11.01
C LYS A 64 -23.28 1.81 -9.87
N PHE A 65 -24.33 1.01 -9.73
CA PHE A 65 -24.41 -0.07 -8.74
C PHE A 65 -23.21 -1.05 -8.82
N SER A 66 -22.75 -1.36 -10.04
CA SER A 66 -21.54 -2.17 -10.23
C SER A 66 -20.32 -1.55 -9.52
N MET A 67 -20.15 -0.23 -9.55
CA MET A 67 -19.03 0.44 -8.86
C MET A 67 -19.16 0.34 -7.33
N ILE A 68 -20.38 0.50 -6.80
CA ILE A 68 -20.66 0.32 -5.36
C ILE A 68 -20.27 -1.09 -4.92
N PHE A 69 -20.64 -2.11 -5.69
CA PHE A 69 -20.26 -3.50 -5.39
C PHE A 69 -18.74 -3.70 -5.39
N ARG A 70 -18.01 -3.09 -6.32
CA ARG A 70 -16.53 -3.15 -6.34
C ARG A 70 -15.92 -2.48 -5.12
N LEU A 71 -16.45 -1.33 -4.71
CA LEU A 71 -16.02 -0.61 -3.50
C LEU A 71 -16.33 -1.40 -2.22
N PHE A 72 -17.47 -2.10 -2.19
CA PHE A 72 -17.77 -3.06 -1.13
C PHE A 72 -16.76 -4.21 -1.08
N LEU A 73 -16.44 -4.83 -2.22
CA LEU A 73 -15.39 -5.86 -2.29
C LEU A 73 -14.02 -5.34 -1.87
N LEU A 74 -13.70 -4.08 -2.17
CA LEU A 74 -12.48 -3.42 -1.71
C LEU A 74 -12.45 -3.36 -0.18
N GLY A 75 -13.54 -2.91 0.45
CA GLY A 75 -13.66 -2.84 1.91
C GLY A 75 -13.62 -4.22 2.58
N CYS A 76 -14.30 -5.22 2.01
CA CYS A 76 -14.22 -6.61 2.47
C CYS A 76 -12.80 -7.17 2.37
N SER A 77 -12.04 -6.79 1.32
CA SER A 77 -10.67 -7.26 1.16
C SER A 77 -9.74 -6.67 2.23
N CYS A 78 -9.91 -5.39 2.56
CA CYS A 78 -9.18 -4.74 3.65
C CYS A 78 -9.56 -5.33 5.03
N GLY A 79 -10.85 -5.57 5.26
CA GLY A 79 -11.33 -6.23 6.47
C GLY A 79 -10.77 -7.64 6.62
N GLY A 80 -10.80 -8.45 5.56
CA GLY A 80 -10.20 -9.79 5.54
C GLY A 80 -8.70 -9.77 5.84
N CYS A 81 -7.95 -8.83 5.24
CA CYS A 81 -6.54 -8.60 5.54
C CYS A 81 -6.34 -8.35 7.04
N SER A 82 -7.10 -7.42 7.61
CA SER A 82 -6.97 -7.01 9.01
C SER A 82 -7.33 -8.13 9.99
N ILE A 83 -8.44 -8.85 9.76
CA ILE A 83 -8.88 -9.96 10.62
C ILE A 83 -7.83 -11.07 10.63
N LEU A 84 -7.42 -11.54 9.46
CA LEU A 84 -6.47 -12.64 9.34
C LEU A 84 -5.09 -12.26 9.88
N SER A 85 -4.70 -10.98 9.77
CA SER A 85 -3.49 -10.46 10.40
C SER A 85 -3.54 -10.59 11.91
N GLN A 86 -4.62 -10.11 12.53
CA GLN A 86 -4.81 -10.14 13.98
C GLN A 86 -4.84 -11.58 14.51
N ILE A 87 -5.60 -12.46 13.86
CA ILE A 87 -5.67 -13.88 14.22
C ILE A 87 -4.29 -14.53 14.03
N GLY A 88 -3.66 -14.31 12.88
CA GLY A 88 -2.36 -14.87 12.58
C GLY A 88 -1.28 -14.44 13.57
N LEU A 89 -1.28 -13.17 14.00
CA LEU A 89 -0.37 -12.65 15.01
C LEU A 89 -0.63 -13.25 16.39
N ARG A 90 -1.89 -13.50 16.77
CA ARG A 90 -2.25 -14.18 18.03
C ARG A 90 -1.74 -15.62 18.07
N TYR A 91 -1.74 -16.33 16.94
CA TYR A 91 -1.27 -17.71 16.83
C TYR A 91 0.22 -17.84 16.45
N SER A 92 0.96 -16.73 16.34
CA SER A 92 2.36 -16.77 15.93
C SER A 92 3.17 -15.62 16.52
N SER A 93 4.15 -15.09 15.78
CA SER A 93 5.07 -14.05 16.24
C SER A 93 5.07 -12.85 15.29
N PRO A 94 5.42 -11.65 15.78
CA PRO A 94 5.66 -10.48 14.93
C PRO A 94 6.70 -10.72 13.83
N THR A 95 7.71 -11.57 14.10
CA THR A 95 8.73 -11.96 13.12
C THR A 95 8.12 -12.74 11.96
N LEU A 96 7.26 -13.73 12.26
CA LEU A 96 6.57 -14.49 11.22
C LEU A 96 5.61 -13.58 10.42
N ALA A 97 4.90 -12.68 11.08
CA ALA A 97 4.03 -11.70 10.42
C ALA A 97 4.81 -10.81 9.45
N SER A 98 5.94 -10.26 9.88
CA SER A 98 6.84 -9.49 9.01
C SER A 98 7.29 -10.30 7.79
N ALA A 99 7.72 -11.56 8.01
CA ALA A 99 8.14 -12.46 6.94
C ALA A 99 7.03 -12.68 5.90
N MET A 100 5.80 -12.91 6.34
CA MET A 100 4.66 -13.10 5.43
C MET A 100 4.31 -11.80 4.69
N TYR A 101 4.28 -10.66 5.36
CA TYR A 101 4.01 -9.37 4.71
C TYR A 101 5.07 -8.99 3.68
N ASN A 102 6.32 -9.38 3.89
CA ASN A 102 7.40 -9.20 2.91
C ASN A 102 7.16 -9.98 1.60
N LEU A 103 6.27 -10.98 1.58
CA LEU A 103 5.85 -11.66 0.35
C LEU A 103 4.80 -10.89 -0.47
N SER A 104 4.21 -9.82 0.08
CA SER A 104 3.14 -9.05 -0.58
C SER A 104 3.50 -8.56 -1.99
N PRO A 105 4.73 -8.08 -2.30
CA PRO A 105 5.10 -7.72 -3.67
C PRO A 105 5.04 -8.89 -4.64
N ALA A 106 5.48 -10.09 -4.26
CA ALA A 106 5.43 -11.28 -5.12
C ALA A 106 3.99 -11.74 -5.36
N ILE A 107 3.18 -11.80 -4.30
CA ILE A 107 1.76 -12.17 -4.41
C ILE A 107 1.02 -11.14 -5.27
N THR A 108 1.30 -9.85 -5.08
CA THR A 108 0.73 -8.77 -5.89
C THR A 108 1.19 -8.84 -7.34
N PHE A 109 2.44 -9.21 -7.60
CA PHE A 109 2.93 -9.38 -8.97
C PHE A 109 2.18 -10.52 -9.68
N LEU A 110 2.03 -11.66 -9.02
CA LEU A 110 1.31 -12.82 -9.55
C LEU A 110 -0.16 -12.51 -9.81
N MET A 111 -0.83 -11.86 -8.85
CA MET A 111 -2.21 -11.38 -9.04
C MET A 111 -2.29 -10.34 -10.16
N GLY A 112 -1.30 -9.45 -10.27
CA GLY A 112 -1.20 -8.48 -11.35
C GLY A 112 -1.14 -9.14 -12.72
N ILE A 113 -0.43 -10.25 -12.87
CA ILE A 113 -0.40 -11.05 -14.10
C ILE A 113 -1.76 -11.72 -14.33
N LEU A 114 -2.32 -12.37 -13.30
CA LEU A 114 -3.61 -13.08 -13.38
C LEU A 114 -4.75 -12.15 -13.83
N PHE A 115 -4.83 -10.95 -13.26
CA PHE A 115 -5.83 -9.92 -13.57
C PHE A 115 -5.40 -9.02 -14.75
N ARG A 116 -4.33 -9.36 -15.48
CA ARG A 116 -3.81 -8.63 -16.64
C ARG A 116 -3.48 -7.14 -16.38
N MET A 117 -3.11 -6.82 -15.15
CA MET A 117 -2.60 -5.50 -14.75
C MET A 117 -1.09 -5.36 -14.88
N GLU A 118 -0.37 -6.48 -14.95
CA GLU A 118 1.06 -6.56 -15.23
C GLU A 118 1.31 -7.50 -16.42
N ASN A 119 2.23 -7.12 -17.30
CA ASN A 119 2.63 -7.96 -18.43
C ASN A 119 3.95 -8.66 -18.08
N LEU A 120 3.92 -10.00 -18.02
CA LEU A 120 5.11 -10.83 -17.89
C LEU A 120 5.51 -11.37 -19.26
N SER A 121 6.39 -10.65 -19.94
CA SER A 121 7.13 -11.18 -21.07
C SER A 121 8.57 -11.41 -20.63
N LEU A 122 8.99 -12.67 -20.49
CA LEU A 122 10.38 -12.99 -20.11
C LEU A 122 11.40 -12.53 -21.16
N ARG A 123 10.94 -12.20 -22.38
CA ARG A 123 11.74 -11.59 -23.43
C ARG A 123 11.87 -10.07 -23.26
N ALA A 124 10.94 -9.43 -22.55
CA ALA A 124 10.99 -8.00 -22.29
C ALA A 124 11.90 -7.70 -21.09
N HIS A 125 12.93 -6.89 -21.33
CA HIS A 125 13.88 -6.47 -20.31
C HIS A 125 13.19 -5.82 -19.09
N SER A 126 12.18 -4.98 -19.33
CA SER A 126 11.36 -4.36 -18.27
C SER A 126 10.70 -5.38 -17.33
N SER A 127 10.07 -6.44 -17.88
CA SER A 127 9.41 -7.47 -17.07
C SER A 127 10.42 -8.30 -16.29
N LEU A 128 11.59 -8.58 -16.87
CA LEU A 128 12.69 -9.29 -16.20
C LEU A 128 13.23 -8.48 -15.00
N LEU A 129 13.44 -7.18 -15.18
CA LEU A 129 13.87 -6.28 -14.10
C LEU A 129 12.87 -6.25 -12.94
N LYS A 130 11.57 -6.22 -13.22
CA LYS A 130 10.54 -6.28 -12.18
C LYS A 130 10.60 -7.60 -11.39
N LEU A 131 10.74 -8.73 -12.08
CA LEU A 131 10.81 -10.05 -11.45
C LEU A 131 12.07 -10.16 -10.58
N ILE A 132 13.25 -9.86 -11.14
CA ILE A 132 14.53 -9.93 -10.42
C ILE A 132 14.51 -8.96 -9.24
N GLY A 133 14.10 -7.71 -9.45
CA GLY A 133 14.04 -6.71 -8.38
C GLY A 133 13.08 -7.10 -7.25
N THR A 134 11.96 -7.76 -7.58
CA THR A 134 11.02 -8.29 -6.58
C THR A 134 11.67 -9.40 -5.76
N ILE A 135 12.33 -10.37 -6.40
CA ILE A 135 13.03 -11.46 -5.72
C ILE A 135 14.13 -10.91 -4.80
N VAL A 136 14.98 -10.01 -5.33
CA VAL A 136 16.06 -9.38 -4.58
C VAL A 136 15.52 -8.61 -3.36
N SER A 137 14.44 -7.84 -3.53
CA SER A 137 13.83 -7.10 -2.43
C SER A 137 13.31 -8.01 -1.31
N ILE A 138 12.63 -9.11 -1.68
CA ILE A 138 12.12 -10.10 -0.73
C ILE A 138 13.27 -10.81 -0.01
N SER A 139 14.33 -11.20 -0.73
CA SER A 139 15.51 -11.80 -0.11
C SER A 139 16.16 -10.86 0.90
N GLY A 140 16.31 -9.57 0.56
CA GLY A 140 16.80 -8.55 1.49
C GLY A 140 15.88 -8.43 2.72
N ALA A 141 14.57 -8.51 2.52
CA ALA A 141 13.61 -8.42 3.61
C ALA A 141 13.64 -9.62 4.56
N PHE A 142 13.84 -10.82 4.03
CA PHE A 142 14.09 -11.99 4.86
C PHE A 142 15.41 -11.91 5.63
N ILE A 143 16.45 -11.30 5.07
CA ILE A 143 17.68 -11.04 5.81
C ILE A 143 17.41 -10.10 6.99
N VAL A 144 16.71 -8.96 6.78
CA VAL A 144 16.34 -8.07 7.91
C VAL A 144 15.51 -8.79 8.98
N THR A 145 14.61 -9.69 8.55
CA THR A 145 13.67 -10.38 9.44
C THR A 145 14.33 -11.51 10.24
N PHE A 146 15.16 -12.33 9.61
CA PHE A 146 15.69 -13.56 10.20
C PHE A 146 17.16 -13.48 10.62
N TYR A 147 17.92 -12.53 10.07
CA TYR A 147 19.32 -12.37 10.38
C TYR A 147 19.55 -11.06 11.15
N GLN A 148 19.74 -11.17 12.47
CA GLN A 148 20.15 -10.04 13.30
C GLN A 148 21.68 -9.82 13.18
N GLY A 149 22.50 -10.83 13.47
CA GLY A 149 23.95 -10.68 13.49
C GLY A 149 24.44 -9.80 14.65
N LEU A 150 25.64 -9.21 14.53
CA LEU A 150 26.26 -8.42 15.61
C LEU A 150 25.56 -7.05 15.78
N PRO A 151 25.35 -6.56 17.02
CA PRO A 151 24.87 -5.21 17.27
C PRO A 151 25.92 -4.16 16.86
N ILE A 152 25.51 -3.13 16.13
CA ILE A 152 26.38 -2.05 15.61
C ILE A 152 26.34 -0.83 16.53
N ILE A 153 25.16 -0.47 17.04
CA ILE A 153 24.96 0.71 17.89
C ILE A 153 24.23 0.26 19.17
N LEU A 154 24.88 0.42 20.31
CA LEU A 154 24.25 0.32 21.63
C LEU A 154 23.83 1.73 22.06
N PHE A 155 22.53 2.00 22.11
CA PHE A 155 22.00 3.05 22.97
C PHE A 155 21.71 2.44 24.34
N SER A 156 21.94 3.20 25.42
CA SER A 156 21.85 2.75 26.81
C SER A 156 20.64 1.85 27.04
N VAL A 157 20.91 0.58 27.36
CA VAL A 157 19.91 -0.46 27.55
C VAL A 157 19.07 -0.11 28.78
N SER A 158 17.77 0.16 28.59
CA SER A 158 16.82 -0.17 29.66
C SER A 158 16.78 -1.69 29.72
N MET A 159 17.31 -2.26 30.81
CA MET A 159 17.22 -3.71 31.02
C MET A 159 15.75 -4.11 30.94
N PRO A 160 15.41 -5.22 30.25
CA PRO A 160 14.04 -5.70 30.24
C PRO A 160 13.60 -5.88 31.69
N THR A 161 12.47 -5.26 32.05
CA THR A 161 11.93 -5.43 33.39
C THR A 161 11.63 -6.91 33.62
N THR A 162 11.71 -7.39 34.86
CA THR A 162 11.48 -8.81 35.20
C THR A 162 10.16 -9.34 34.63
N HIS A 163 9.17 -8.47 34.39
CA HIS A 163 7.90 -8.77 33.74
C HIS A 163 8.01 -9.16 32.25
N GLU A 164 8.88 -8.52 31.45
CA GLU A 164 9.10 -8.86 30.03
C GLU A 164 9.86 -10.18 29.90
N LEU A 165 10.81 -10.43 30.80
CA LEU A 165 11.53 -11.69 30.85
C LEU A 165 10.60 -12.85 31.25
N ILE A 166 9.67 -12.61 32.19
CA ILE A 166 8.63 -13.58 32.57
C ILE A 166 7.61 -13.79 31.45
N ALA A 167 7.32 -12.78 30.61
CA ALA A 167 6.46 -12.93 29.43
C ALA A 167 7.12 -13.75 28.31
N LEU A 168 8.44 -13.60 28.12
CA LEU A 168 9.23 -14.44 27.20
C LEU A 168 9.43 -15.88 27.72
N LEU A 169 9.50 -16.07 29.05
CA LEU A 169 9.67 -17.37 29.70
C LEU A 169 8.35 -18.10 29.96
N ARG A 170 7.22 -17.40 30.04
CA ARG A 170 5.88 -18.00 29.98
C ARG A 170 5.58 -18.37 28.53
N GLY A 171 6.25 -19.42 28.05
CA GLY A 171 5.76 -20.24 26.95
C GLY A 171 4.45 -20.89 27.37
N SER A 172 3.35 -20.13 27.32
CA SER A 172 2.00 -20.62 27.46
C SER A 172 1.60 -21.25 26.12
N ASP A 173 1.32 -22.56 26.13
CA ASP A 173 0.80 -23.41 25.06
C ASP A 173 1.27 -23.04 23.66
N GLU A 174 2.22 -23.78 23.05
CA GLU A 174 2.73 -23.50 21.68
C GLU A 174 1.56 -23.12 20.75
N PRO A 175 1.36 -21.82 20.47
CA PRO A 175 0.30 -21.43 19.58
C PRO A 175 0.68 -22.04 18.23
N ASN A 176 -0.29 -22.68 17.57
CA ASN A 176 -0.04 -23.43 16.35
C ASN A 176 0.52 -22.48 15.27
N TRP A 177 1.85 -22.34 15.24
CA TRP A 177 2.55 -21.32 14.47
C TRP A 177 2.38 -21.55 12.96
N VAL A 178 2.15 -22.81 12.56
CA VAL A 178 1.78 -23.19 11.20
C VAL A 178 0.43 -22.58 10.84
N LEU A 179 -0.56 -22.70 11.74
CA LEU A 179 -1.87 -22.08 11.56
C LEU A 179 -1.79 -20.55 11.56
N GLY A 180 -0.99 -19.97 12.46
CA GLY A 180 -0.73 -18.53 12.48
C GLY A 180 -0.09 -18.04 11.18
N GLY A 181 0.92 -18.77 10.67
CA GLY A 181 1.55 -18.51 9.38
C GLY A 181 0.58 -18.61 8.20
N LEU A 182 -0.34 -19.59 8.20
CA LEU A 182 -1.37 -19.72 7.18
C LEU A 182 -2.33 -18.51 7.17
N PHE A 183 -2.76 -18.04 8.34
CA PHE A 183 -3.57 -16.83 8.44
C PHE A 183 -2.83 -15.57 7.97
N LEU A 184 -1.55 -15.42 8.33
CA LEU A 184 -0.71 -14.30 7.87
C LEU A 184 -0.46 -14.32 6.35
N PHE A 185 -0.26 -15.51 5.78
CA PHE A 185 -0.20 -15.67 4.33
C PHE A 185 -1.53 -15.27 3.68
N GLY A 186 -2.65 -15.73 4.22
CA GLY A 186 -3.99 -15.31 3.81
C GLY A 186 -4.17 -13.79 3.86
N SER A 187 -3.72 -13.14 4.94
CA SER A 187 -3.73 -11.68 5.08
C SER A 187 -2.95 -11.00 3.93
N SER A 188 -1.79 -11.53 3.57
CA SER A 188 -0.96 -11.00 2.47
C SER A 188 -1.62 -11.19 1.09
N VAL A 189 -2.40 -12.26 0.89
CA VAL A 189 -3.25 -12.46 -0.28
C VAL A 189 -4.37 -11.43 -0.33
N PHE A 190 -5.05 -11.18 0.79
CA PHE A 190 -6.08 -10.15 0.89
C PHE A 190 -5.55 -8.74 0.66
N LEU A 191 -4.35 -8.41 1.16
CA LEU A 191 -3.66 -7.16 0.86
C LEU A 191 -3.38 -7.01 -0.65
N SER A 192 -2.93 -8.09 -1.29
CA SER A 192 -2.69 -8.09 -2.74
C SER A 192 -3.99 -7.91 -3.53
N LEU A 193 -5.08 -8.59 -3.13
CA LEU A 193 -6.41 -8.41 -3.72
C LEU A 193 -6.92 -6.97 -3.53
N PHE A 194 -6.73 -6.39 -2.34
CA PHE A 194 -7.06 -5.00 -2.06
C PHE A 194 -6.37 -4.04 -3.04
N LEU A 195 -5.06 -4.19 -3.29
CA LEU A 195 -4.33 -3.36 -4.25
C LEU A 195 -4.79 -3.56 -5.70
N ILE A 196 -5.15 -4.79 -6.08
CA ILE A 196 -5.67 -5.12 -7.41
C ILE A 196 -7.04 -4.48 -7.62
N ILE A 197 -7.99 -4.72 -6.72
CA ILE A 197 -9.35 -4.16 -6.79
C ILE A 197 -9.27 -2.62 -6.76
N LYS A 198 -8.43 -2.05 -5.90
CA LYS A 198 -8.19 -0.60 -5.84
C LYS A 198 -7.71 -0.06 -7.18
N THR A 199 -6.72 -0.72 -7.79
CA THR A 199 -6.21 -0.32 -9.11
C THR A 199 -7.27 -0.43 -10.19
N TRP A 200 -8.10 -1.47 -10.15
CA TRP A 200 -9.19 -1.64 -11.11
C TRP A 200 -10.22 -0.52 -10.99
N ILE A 201 -10.63 -0.20 -9.78
CA ILE A 201 -11.62 0.84 -9.49
C ILE A 201 -11.11 2.21 -9.94
N VAL A 202 -9.89 2.60 -9.56
CA VAL A 202 -9.37 3.94 -9.87
C VAL A 202 -9.09 4.17 -11.35
N ARG A 203 -8.83 3.10 -12.12
CA ARG A 203 -8.69 3.17 -13.58
C ARG A 203 -10.04 3.39 -14.28
N ASP A 204 -11.12 2.88 -13.71
CA ASP A 204 -12.47 3.07 -14.25
C ASP A 204 -13.12 4.36 -13.71
N PHE A 205 -12.80 4.74 -12.47
CA PHE A 205 -13.37 5.88 -11.76
C PHE A 205 -12.26 6.80 -11.24
N HIS A 206 -12.01 7.88 -11.97
CA HIS A 206 -10.86 8.78 -11.77
C HIS A 206 -11.09 9.81 -10.64
N SER A 207 -11.61 9.37 -9.48
CA SER A 207 -11.75 10.21 -8.29
C SER A 207 -11.27 9.45 -7.06
N GLU A 208 -10.02 9.71 -6.68
CA GLU A 208 -9.33 9.01 -5.60
C GLU A 208 -9.97 9.30 -4.24
N ILE A 209 -10.33 10.56 -3.99
CA ILE A 209 -10.96 10.98 -2.73
C ILE A 209 -12.30 10.28 -2.53
N LEU A 210 -13.11 10.14 -3.59
CA LEU A 210 -14.42 9.50 -3.47
C LEU A 210 -14.31 7.98 -3.35
N ILE A 211 -13.35 7.36 -4.05
CA ILE A 211 -13.02 5.94 -3.85
C ILE A 211 -12.64 5.69 -2.40
N THR A 212 -11.74 6.51 -1.85
CA THR A 212 -11.29 6.40 -0.46
C THR A 212 -12.43 6.67 0.53
N LEU A 213 -13.29 7.65 0.29
CA LEU A 213 -14.44 7.92 1.15
C LEU A 213 -15.40 6.72 1.21
N ILE A 214 -15.81 6.19 0.05
CA ILE A 214 -16.79 5.10 -0.01
C ILE A 214 -16.16 3.79 0.47
N SER A 215 -14.90 3.51 0.14
CA SER A 215 -14.22 2.32 0.66
C SER A 215 -14.05 2.42 2.17
N CYS A 216 -13.66 3.57 2.71
CA CYS A 216 -13.55 3.80 4.14
C CYS A 216 -14.89 3.60 4.87
N PHE A 217 -16.01 3.95 4.24
CA PHE A 217 -17.33 3.67 4.78
C PHE A 217 -17.60 2.16 4.91
N PHE A 218 -17.34 1.38 3.86
CA PHE A 218 -17.47 -0.07 3.92
C PHE A 218 -16.46 -0.71 4.88
N GLU A 219 -15.21 -0.22 4.92
CA GLU A 219 -14.18 -0.66 5.85
C GLU A 219 -14.61 -0.43 7.31
N THR A 220 -15.23 0.72 7.60
CA THR A 220 -15.78 1.02 8.94
C THR A 220 -16.88 0.03 9.31
N ILE A 221 -17.78 -0.31 8.38
CA ILE A 221 -18.84 -1.31 8.63
C ILE A 221 -18.23 -2.68 8.92
N VAL A 222 -17.30 -3.14 8.08
CA VAL A 222 -16.66 -4.45 8.26
C VAL A 222 -15.86 -4.49 9.57
N ALA A 223 -15.06 -3.47 9.86
CA ALA A 223 -14.30 -3.37 11.11
C ALA A 223 -15.22 -3.32 12.34
N GLY A 224 -16.33 -2.57 12.27
CA GLY A 224 -17.33 -2.49 13.32
C GLY A 224 -17.99 -3.85 13.59
N LEU A 225 -18.40 -4.57 12.55
CA LEU A 225 -18.97 -5.91 12.67
C LEU A 225 -17.97 -6.90 13.30
N VAL A 226 -16.70 -6.86 12.87
CA VAL A 226 -15.64 -7.66 13.45
C VAL A 226 -15.45 -7.33 14.93
N THR A 227 -15.43 -6.04 15.28
CA THR A 227 -15.25 -5.58 16.65
C THR A 227 -16.41 -6.03 17.53
N LEU A 228 -17.65 -5.95 17.06
CA LEU A 228 -18.82 -6.44 17.81
C LEU A 228 -18.78 -7.96 18.07
N VAL A 229 -18.16 -8.73 17.19
CA VAL A 229 -17.98 -10.18 17.38
C VAL A 229 -16.78 -10.49 18.28
N ALA A 230 -15.69 -9.73 18.15
CA ALA A 230 -14.44 -9.96 18.87
C ALA A 230 -14.44 -9.39 20.30
N GLU A 231 -15.18 -8.31 20.54
CA GLU A 231 -15.26 -7.60 21.82
C GLU A 231 -16.70 -7.63 22.32
N THR A 232 -16.96 -8.47 23.33
CA THR A 232 -18.30 -8.68 23.90
C THR A 232 -18.65 -7.68 24.99
N ASP A 233 -17.65 -7.07 25.63
CA ASP A 233 -17.86 -6.01 26.61
C ASP A 233 -18.14 -4.69 25.88
N THR A 234 -19.09 -3.90 26.37
CA THR A 234 -19.40 -2.58 25.81
C THR A 234 -18.49 -1.48 26.37
N SER A 235 -17.85 -1.71 27.52
CA SER A 235 -16.97 -0.76 28.20
C SER A 235 -15.75 -0.36 27.35
N VAL A 236 -15.28 -1.29 26.52
CA VAL A 236 -14.12 -1.15 25.63
C VAL A 236 -14.31 -0.07 24.54
N TRP A 237 -15.57 0.28 24.22
CA TRP A 237 -15.88 1.36 23.27
C TRP A 237 -15.66 2.75 23.85
N THR A 238 -15.40 2.89 25.15
CA THR A 238 -15.19 4.20 25.78
C THR A 238 -13.69 4.45 25.99
N PRO A 239 -13.05 5.34 25.20
CA PRO A 239 -11.64 5.66 25.42
C PRO A 239 -11.48 6.46 26.71
N THR A 240 -10.72 5.91 27.65
CA THR A 240 -10.61 6.45 29.02
C THR A 240 -9.47 7.45 29.21
N VAL A 241 -8.45 7.44 28.34
CA VAL A 241 -7.21 8.24 28.49
C VAL A 241 -6.98 9.15 27.29
N ARG A 242 -6.49 10.38 27.54
CA ARG A 242 -6.20 11.39 26.51
C ARG A 242 -5.29 10.88 25.38
N ILE A 243 -4.29 10.05 25.70
CA ILE A 243 -3.36 9.53 24.70
C ILE A 243 -4.06 8.67 23.65
N ILE A 244 -5.11 7.92 24.03
CA ILE A 244 -5.90 7.08 23.13
C ILE A 244 -6.59 7.97 22.08
N TRP A 245 -7.17 9.09 22.49
CA TRP A 245 -7.81 10.05 21.58
C TRP A 245 -6.82 10.65 20.58
N ILE A 246 -5.60 10.96 21.01
CA ILE A 246 -4.54 11.47 20.12
C ILE A 246 -4.15 10.38 19.11
N SER A 247 -3.98 9.14 19.57
CA SER A 247 -3.67 8.00 18.69
C SER A 247 -4.77 7.77 17.66
N LEU A 248 -6.04 7.88 18.05
CA LEU A 248 -7.17 7.75 17.15
C LEU A 248 -7.24 8.85 16.09
N LEU A 249 -6.96 10.10 16.47
CA LEU A 249 -6.91 11.20 15.51
C LEU A 249 -5.77 11.00 14.50
N PHE A 250 -4.60 10.55 14.95
CA PHE A 250 -3.49 10.26 14.05
C PHE A 250 -3.79 9.07 13.13
N GLY A 251 -4.38 8.00 13.68
CA GLY A 251 -4.84 6.84 12.90
C GLY A 251 -5.87 7.22 11.84
N ALA A 252 -6.82 8.10 12.17
CA ALA A 252 -7.78 8.61 11.21
C ALA A 252 -7.08 9.35 10.05
N LEU A 253 -6.20 10.31 10.37
CA LEU A 253 -5.46 11.07 9.35
C LEU A 253 -4.63 10.15 8.45
N GLU A 254 -3.97 9.16 9.04
CA GLU A 254 -3.24 8.14 8.29
C GLU A 254 -4.16 7.39 7.33
N VAL A 255 -5.28 6.83 7.81
CA VAL A 255 -6.24 6.09 7.00
C VAL A 255 -6.67 6.89 5.77
N GLY A 256 -7.06 8.16 5.91
CA GLY A 256 -7.52 8.89 4.74
C GLY A 256 -6.41 9.39 3.84
N ILE A 257 -5.30 9.91 4.39
CA ILE A 257 -4.22 10.45 3.56
C ILE A 257 -3.47 9.32 2.84
N VAL A 258 -3.04 8.27 3.57
CA VAL A 258 -2.33 7.13 2.97
C VAL A 258 -3.22 6.43 1.97
N ASN A 259 -4.49 6.14 2.30
CA ASN A 259 -5.37 5.41 1.39
C ASN A 259 -5.72 6.22 0.13
N THR A 260 -5.88 7.54 0.23
CA THR A 260 -6.05 8.42 -0.95
C THR A 260 -4.80 8.42 -1.83
N VAL A 261 -3.62 8.60 -1.24
CA VAL A 261 -2.35 8.63 -1.98
C VAL A 261 -2.03 7.27 -2.61
N GLN A 262 -2.28 6.17 -1.90
CA GLN A 262 -2.14 4.82 -2.47
C GLN A 262 -3.12 4.59 -3.62
N THR A 263 -4.35 5.08 -3.52
CA THR A 263 -5.34 4.99 -4.61
C THR A 263 -4.84 5.73 -5.85
N TRP A 264 -4.34 6.95 -5.67
CA TRP A 264 -3.67 7.70 -6.73
C TRP A 264 -2.46 6.95 -7.32
N ALA A 265 -1.59 6.41 -6.48
CA ALA A 265 -0.40 5.69 -6.93
C ALA A 265 -0.73 4.39 -7.68
N CYS A 266 -1.74 3.65 -7.21
CA CYS A 266 -2.30 2.49 -7.90
C CYS A 266 -2.78 2.86 -9.31
N GLY A 267 -3.53 3.97 -9.46
CA GLY A 267 -3.98 4.45 -10.76
C GLY A 267 -2.83 4.84 -11.68
N LYS A 268 -1.81 5.53 -11.15
CA LYS A 268 -0.67 6.03 -11.94
C LYS A 268 0.35 4.95 -12.33
N LYS A 269 0.65 3.98 -11.47
CA LYS A 269 1.77 3.04 -11.63
C LYS A 269 1.39 1.56 -11.53
N GLY A 270 0.17 1.27 -11.11
CA GLY A 270 -0.33 -0.08 -10.90
C GLY A 270 -0.05 -0.62 -9.49
N PRO A 271 -0.56 -1.83 -9.20
CA PRO A 271 -0.58 -2.40 -7.86
C PRO A 271 0.81 -2.87 -7.41
N LEU A 272 1.63 -3.42 -8.33
CA LEU A 272 2.99 -3.86 -8.03
C LEU A 272 3.87 -2.71 -7.52
N PHE A 273 3.72 -1.53 -8.12
CA PHE A 273 4.50 -0.35 -7.72
C PHE A 273 4.23 -0.01 -6.26
N VAL A 274 2.96 -0.02 -5.83
CA VAL A 274 2.56 0.25 -4.44
C VAL A 274 3.04 -0.87 -3.52
N ALA A 275 2.87 -2.13 -3.91
CA ALA A 275 3.28 -3.27 -3.07
C ALA A 275 4.78 -3.30 -2.76
N MET A 276 5.64 -2.85 -3.69
CA MET A 276 7.10 -2.81 -3.49
C MET A 276 7.57 -1.91 -2.35
N PHE A 277 6.70 -1.03 -1.84
CA PHE A 277 6.99 -0.21 -0.66
C PHE A 277 6.88 -1.01 0.66
N LYS A 278 6.29 -2.22 0.66
CA LYS A 278 6.15 -3.01 1.90
C LYS A 278 7.48 -3.52 2.48
N PRO A 279 8.40 -4.09 1.70
CA PRO A 279 9.76 -4.34 2.19
C PRO A 279 10.50 -3.06 2.64
N LEU A 280 10.26 -1.93 1.95
CA LEU A 280 10.85 -0.64 2.33
C LEU A 280 10.31 -0.15 3.68
N GLN A 281 9.01 -0.33 3.92
CA GLN A 281 8.32 -0.01 5.18
C GLN A 281 9.00 -0.67 6.38
N MET A 282 9.48 -1.92 6.22
CA MET A 282 10.21 -2.61 7.27
C MET A 282 11.54 -1.93 7.62
N ILE A 283 12.29 -1.43 6.63
CA ILE A 283 13.52 -0.66 6.91
C ILE A 283 13.18 0.62 7.67
N LEU A 284 12.13 1.33 7.24
CA LEU A 284 11.67 2.54 7.91
C LEU A 284 11.26 2.24 9.37
N ALA A 285 10.61 1.11 9.63
CA ALA A 285 10.30 0.65 10.97
C ALA A 285 11.55 0.39 11.82
N VAL A 286 12.58 -0.26 11.26
CA VAL A 286 13.87 -0.45 11.96
C VAL A 286 14.53 0.90 12.27
N ILE A 287 14.58 1.83 11.31
CA ILE A 287 15.15 3.17 11.52
C ILE A 287 14.39 3.92 12.61
N MET A 288 13.06 3.85 12.61
CA MET A 288 12.22 4.49 13.61
C MET A 288 12.42 3.88 15.00
N GLY A 289 12.51 2.55 15.09
CA GLY A 289 12.82 1.83 16.34
C GLY A 289 14.16 2.25 16.93
N VAL A 290 15.22 2.28 16.11
CA VAL A 290 16.55 2.70 16.58
C VAL A 290 16.57 4.18 16.99
N SER A 291 15.91 5.05 16.21
CA SER A 291 15.97 6.51 16.43
C SER A 291 15.12 6.98 17.62
N PHE A 292 13.92 6.41 17.80
CA PHE A 292 12.94 6.88 18.79
C PHE A 292 12.77 5.92 19.96
N LEU A 293 12.80 4.60 19.71
CA LEU A 293 12.65 3.57 20.75
C LEU A 293 14.00 3.16 21.36
N LYS A 294 15.12 3.65 20.81
CA LYS A 294 16.49 3.30 21.21
C LYS A 294 16.78 1.80 21.03
N ASP A 295 16.13 1.17 20.06
CA ASP A 295 16.40 -0.22 19.70
C ASP A 295 17.83 -0.39 19.20
N VAL A 296 18.36 -1.61 19.37
CA VAL A 296 19.71 -1.96 18.92
C VAL A 296 19.69 -2.16 17.40
N LEU A 297 20.54 -1.42 16.69
CA LEU A 297 20.74 -1.62 15.26
C LEU A 297 21.65 -2.83 15.03
N HIS A 298 21.16 -3.77 14.24
CA HIS A 298 21.83 -5.03 13.95
C HIS A 298 22.42 -5.04 12.54
N ILE A 299 23.56 -5.71 12.33
CA ILE A 299 24.25 -5.72 11.03
C ILE A 299 23.43 -6.36 9.92
N GLY A 300 22.62 -7.36 10.24
CA GLY A 300 21.72 -7.96 9.27
C GLY A 300 20.64 -7.01 8.78
N SER A 301 20.20 -6.05 9.61
CA SER A 301 19.29 -4.99 9.15
C SER A 301 19.94 -4.06 8.12
N VAL A 302 21.24 -3.75 8.28
CA VAL A 302 21.99 -2.91 7.33
C VAL A 302 22.21 -3.64 5.99
N ILE A 303 22.64 -4.90 6.05
CA ILE A 303 22.85 -5.74 4.87
C ILE A 303 21.52 -5.95 4.13
N GLY A 304 20.49 -6.41 4.84
CA GLY A 304 19.17 -6.63 4.28
C GLY A 304 18.55 -5.36 3.72
N GLY A 305 18.70 -4.22 4.41
CA GLY A 305 18.25 -2.91 3.94
C GLY A 305 18.93 -2.48 2.63
N THR A 306 20.22 -2.72 2.49
CA THR A 306 20.97 -2.45 1.25
C THR A 306 20.43 -3.29 0.09
N ILE A 307 20.18 -4.59 0.33
CA ILE A 307 19.64 -5.51 -0.67
C ILE A 307 18.22 -5.10 -1.09
N ILE A 308 17.36 -4.72 -0.14
CA ILE A 308 16.03 -4.17 -0.44
C ILE A 308 16.13 -2.93 -1.33
N GLY A 309 17.06 -2.01 -1.04
CA GLY A 309 17.29 -0.82 -1.87
C GLY A 309 17.65 -1.15 -3.32
N ILE A 310 18.54 -2.14 -3.52
CA ILE A 310 18.92 -2.64 -4.85
C ILE A 310 17.71 -3.26 -5.56
N GLY A 311 16.94 -4.11 -4.87
CA GLY A 311 15.74 -4.74 -5.42
C GLY A 311 14.68 -3.72 -5.82
N PHE A 312 14.38 -2.77 -4.94
CA PHE A 312 13.46 -1.67 -5.19
C PHE A 312 13.88 -0.84 -6.41
N TYR A 313 15.14 -0.41 -6.48
CA TYR A 313 15.68 0.33 -7.63
C TYR A 313 15.51 -0.45 -8.93
N THR A 314 15.79 -1.76 -8.91
CA THR A 314 15.67 -2.63 -10.09
C THR A 314 14.22 -2.69 -10.59
N VAL A 315 13.23 -2.82 -9.70
CA VAL A 315 11.81 -2.79 -10.09
C VAL A 315 11.41 -1.42 -10.63
N MET A 316 11.85 -0.33 -9.99
CA MET A 316 11.56 1.03 -10.45
C MET A 316 12.14 1.28 -11.84
N LYS A 317 13.37 0.80 -12.11
CA LYS A 317 13.98 0.85 -13.44
C LYS A 317 13.14 0.06 -14.46
N GLY A 318 12.71 -1.15 -14.11
CA GLY A 318 11.82 -1.95 -14.96
C GLY A 318 10.51 -1.21 -15.28
N LYS A 319 9.88 -0.57 -14.30
CA LYS A 319 8.68 0.28 -14.50
C LYS A 319 8.96 1.50 -15.39
N ALA A 320 10.13 2.14 -15.22
CA ALA A 320 10.51 3.30 -16.02
C ALA A 320 10.69 2.95 -17.49
N GLU A 321 11.26 1.77 -17.78
CA GLU A 321 11.41 1.25 -19.13
C GLU A 321 10.06 0.90 -19.77
N GLU A 322 9.14 0.28 -19.02
CA GLU A 322 7.78 -0.01 -19.51
C GLU A 322 7.04 1.26 -19.95
N GLU A 323 7.15 2.33 -19.17
CA GLU A 323 6.53 3.62 -19.47
C GLU A 323 7.18 4.36 -20.65
N LYS A 324 8.45 4.09 -20.93
CA LYS A 324 9.11 4.62 -22.13
C LYS A 324 8.57 3.92 -23.37
N VAL A 325 8.45 2.59 -23.34
CA VAL A 325 7.91 1.80 -24.45
C VAL A 325 6.47 2.22 -24.77
N LYS A 326 5.58 2.30 -23.75
CA LYS A 326 4.19 2.75 -23.96
C LYS A 326 4.06 4.13 -24.61
N ARG A 327 4.98 5.05 -24.29
CA ARG A 327 4.99 6.40 -24.90
C ARG A 327 5.52 6.44 -26.32
N VAL A 328 6.36 5.49 -26.71
CA VAL A 328 6.86 5.35 -28.08
C VAL A 328 5.80 4.67 -28.96
N ASP A 329 5.03 3.74 -28.38
CA ASP A 329 3.98 3.00 -29.08
C ASP A 329 2.63 3.76 -29.20
N GLU A 330 2.40 4.84 -28.43
CA GLU A 330 1.33 5.82 -28.69
C GLU A 330 1.80 6.75 -29.84
N PRO A 331 1.33 6.56 -31.09
CA PRO A 331 1.71 7.46 -32.15
C PRO A 331 1.06 8.81 -31.85
N THR A 332 1.80 9.88 -32.13
CA THR A 332 1.30 11.24 -32.40
C THR A 332 0.08 11.19 -33.33
N LEU A 333 -1.12 10.97 -32.77
CA LEU A 333 -2.42 11.06 -33.44
C LEU A 333 -2.97 12.49 -33.36
N PHE A 334 -2.11 13.45 -33.01
CA PHE A 334 -2.43 14.86 -32.89
C PHE A 334 -1.32 15.72 -33.50
N TYR A 335 -0.87 15.41 -34.71
CA TYR A 335 -0.39 16.43 -35.64
C TYR A 335 -0.51 15.89 -37.07
N SER A 336 -1.27 16.65 -37.88
CA SER A 336 -1.43 16.52 -39.34
C SER A 336 -2.48 15.52 -39.87
N SER A 337 -3.75 15.82 -39.62
CA SER A 337 -4.80 15.60 -40.61
C SER A 337 -5.72 16.82 -40.69
N GLY A 338 -5.41 17.70 -41.65
CA GLY A 338 -6.36 18.56 -42.34
C GLY A 338 -6.58 19.97 -41.79
N GLU A 339 -5.86 20.95 -42.35
CA GLU A 339 -6.51 22.11 -42.97
C GLU A 339 -5.71 22.49 -44.23
N ASP A 340 -6.33 22.24 -45.37
CA ASP A 340 -5.92 22.74 -46.69
C ASP A 340 -6.24 24.23 -46.82
N ALA A 341 -5.55 24.85 -47.79
CA ALA A 341 -5.90 26.09 -48.50
C ALA A 341 -5.35 27.43 -47.98
N SER A 342 -4.06 27.68 -48.20
CA SER A 342 -3.67 28.86 -49.01
C SER A 342 -2.31 28.66 -49.68
N SER A 343 -2.31 28.43 -50.99
CA SER A 343 -1.17 28.76 -51.86
C SER A 343 -1.63 28.65 -53.31
N HIS A 344 -1.98 29.81 -53.89
CA HIS A 344 -2.12 29.99 -55.33
C HIS A 344 -0.94 29.39 -56.09
N LYS A 345 -1.18 28.33 -56.87
CA LYS A 345 -0.37 28.00 -58.06
C LYS A 345 -1.32 27.68 -59.20
N VAL A 346 -1.40 28.61 -60.14
CA VAL A 346 -2.15 28.52 -61.39
C VAL A 346 -1.41 27.57 -62.35
N PRO A 347 -2.07 26.59 -62.99
CA PRO A 347 -1.52 25.89 -64.13
C PRO A 347 -1.94 26.58 -65.43
N LEU A 348 -0.96 27.04 -66.21
CA LEU A 348 -1.12 27.63 -67.54
C LEU A 348 -1.58 26.57 -68.55
N LEU A 349 -2.75 26.77 -69.15
CA LEU A 349 -3.23 26.03 -70.31
C LEU A 349 -2.47 26.47 -71.57
N ARG A 350 -1.66 25.56 -72.12
CA ARG A 350 -0.98 25.69 -73.42
C ARG A 350 -1.98 25.37 -74.53
N ASN A 351 -2.55 26.41 -75.13
CA ASN A 351 -3.41 26.29 -76.30
C ASN A 351 -2.56 26.05 -77.57
N ARG A 352 -2.77 24.92 -78.24
CA ARG A 352 -2.19 24.61 -79.56
C ARG A 352 -3.36 24.27 -80.48
N ASN A 353 -3.83 25.25 -81.24
CA ASN A 353 -4.67 25.01 -82.40
C ASN A 353 -3.95 25.48 -83.67
N ILE A 354 -4.01 24.58 -84.63
CA ILE A 354 -3.43 24.58 -85.98
C ILE A 354 -4.35 25.40 -86.89
N ASN A 355 -3.77 26.22 -87.77
CA ASN A 355 -4.37 26.72 -89.01
C ASN A 355 -3.24 27.10 -89.97
N VAL A 356 -2.89 26.20 -90.89
CA VAL A 356 -2.79 26.41 -92.36
C VAL A 356 -3.08 25.06 -93.01
#